data_AF-A0A661HAR9-F1
#
_entry.id   AF-A0A661HAR9-F1
#
_cell.length_a   1.000
_cell.length_b   1.000
_cell.length_c   1.000
_cell.angle_alpha   90.00
_cell.angle_beta   90.00
_cell.angle_gamma   90.00
#
_symmetry.space_group_name_H-M   'P 1'
#
loop_
_entity.id
_entity.type
_entity.pdbx_description
1 polymer ?
#
loop_
_entity_poly.entity_id
_entity_poly.type
_entity_poly.pdbx_seq_one_letter_code
_entity_poly.pdbx_strand_id
1 'polypeptide(L)'
;MIVVPLSIGLIALLLYFAFHSIGQALLILVNLPLALIGGIVALYVSGQYLSVPSSIGFITLFGVAVLNGVVMVEAINLRIE
;
A
#
# COMPACT_ATOMS: atom_id res chain seq x y z
N MET A 1 2.82 -15.76 11.13
CA MET A 1 1.81 -14.72 11.42
C MET A 1 2.39 -13.38 11.88
N ILE A 2 3.68 -13.31 12.27
CA ILE A 2 4.32 -12.05 12.74
C ILE A 2 4.78 -11.15 11.57
N VAL A 3 5.04 -11.73 10.40
CA VAL A 3 5.61 -11.01 9.25
C VAL A 3 4.71 -9.87 8.76
N VAL A 4 3.40 -10.12 8.60
CA VAL A 4 2.47 -9.11 8.07
C VAL A 4 2.37 -7.87 8.98
N PRO A 5 2.11 -8.00 10.30
CA PRO A 5 2.15 -6.85 11.20
C PRO A 5 3.49 -6.11 11.19
N LEU A 6 4.61 -6.85 11.16
CA LEU A 6 5.95 -6.27 11.16
C LEU A 6 6.20 -5.44 9.89
N SER A 7 5.82 -5.96 8.72
CA SER A 7 5.95 -5.25 7.44
C SER A 7 5.10 -3.98 7.41
N ILE A 8 3.84 -4.04 7.87
CA ILE A 8 2.97 -2.85 7.94
C ILE A 8 3.55 -1.81 8.90
N GLY A 9 4.06 -2.24 10.06
CA GLY A 9 4.73 -1.36 11.01
C GLY A 9 5.97 -0.67 10.43
N LEU A 10 6.80 -1.41 9.67
CA LEU A 10 7.95 -0.84 8.98
C LEU A 10 7.55 0.16 7.90
N ILE A 11 6.53 -0.14 7.09
CA ILE A 11 6.00 0.79 6.08
C ILE A 11 5.50 2.07 6.75
N ALA A 12 4.73 1.94 7.83
CA ALA A 12 4.23 3.08 8.61
C ALA A 12 5.37 3.97 9.13
N LEU A 13 6.43 3.34 9.66
CA LEU A 13 7.59 4.02 10.20
C LEU A 13 8.38 4.75 9.11
N LEU A 14 8.59 4.13 7.94
CA LEU A 14 9.24 4.77 6.81
C LEU A 14 8.42 5.96 6.26
N LEU A 15 7.09 5.81 6.16
CA LEU A 15 6.20 6.90 5.74
C LEU A 15 6.20 8.07 6.74
N TYR A 16 6.22 7.76 8.04
CA TYR A 16 6.33 8.79 9.07
C TYR A 16 7.64 9.58 8.94
N PHE A 17 8.77 8.92 8.67
CA PHE A 17 10.03 9.64 8.43
C PHE A 17 10.07 10.41 7.11
N ALA A 18 9.36 9.96 6.08
CA ALA A 18 9.28 10.68 4.81
C ALA A 18 8.48 11.99 4.95
N PHE A 19 7.34 11.96 5.64
CA PHE A 19 6.37 13.05 5.66
C PHE A 19 6.30 13.82 6.99
N HIS A 20 6.91 13.29 8.06
CA HIS A 20 6.83 13.82 9.44
C HIS A 20 5.40 14.06 9.95
N SER A 21 4.40 13.43 9.32
CA SER A 21 2.98 13.62 9.60
C SER A 21 2.27 12.28 9.71
N ILE A 22 1.74 11.99 10.90
CA ILE A 22 0.99 10.76 11.18
C ILE A 22 -0.27 10.67 10.31
N GLY A 23 -0.95 11.80 10.09
CA GLY A 23 -2.15 11.85 9.25
C GLY A 23 -1.86 11.48 7.80
N GLN A 24 -0.78 12.02 7.23
CA GLN A 24 -0.34 11.71 5.86
C GLN A 24 0.09 10.24 5.73
N ALA A 25 0.86 9.72 6.71
CA ALA A 25 1.25 8.31 6.72
C ALA A 25 0.03 7.37 6.76
N LEU A 26 -0.95 7.66 7.61
CA LEU A 26 -2.19 6.87 7.70
C LEU A 26 -3.02 6.93 6.41
N LEU A 27 -3.13 8.10 5.78
CA LEU A 27 -3.82 8.25 4.49
C LEU A 27 -3.21 7.35 3.41
N ILE A 28 -1.88 7.28 3.35
CA ILE A 28 -1.18 6.40 2.41
C ILE A 28 -1.46 4.93 2.76
N LEU A 29 -1.39 4.57 4.04
CA LEU A 29 -1.64 3.21 4.54
C LEU A 29 -3.04 2.66 4.22
N VAL A 30 -4.06 3.52 4.11
CA VAL A 30 -5.42 3.12 3.71
C VAL A 30 -5.46 2.57 2.27
N ASN A 31 -4.52 2.93 1.40
CA ASN A 31 -4.42 2.34 0.06
C ASN A 31 -4.05 0.86 0.10
N LEU A 32 -3.36 0.39 1.14
CA LEU A 32 -2.90 -0.98 1.26
C LEU A 32 -4.04 -2.01 1.36
N PRO A 33 -5.02 -1.87 2.28
CA PRO A 33 -6.18 -2.77 2.31
C PRO A 33 -7.07 -2.63 1.07
N LEU A 34 -7.21 -1.42 0.51
CA LEU A 34 -7.97 -1.20 -0.72
C LEU A 34 -7.35 -1.94 -1.91
N ALA A 35 -6.04 -1.86 -2.06
CA ALA A 35 -5.30 -2.59 -3.08
C ALA A 35 -5.44 -4.11 -2.89
N LEU A 36 -5.35 -4.61 -1.65
CA LEU A 36 -5.56 -6.02 -1.33
C LEU A 36 -6.95 -6.49 -1.78
N ILE A 37 -8.01 -5.74 -1.45
CA ILE A 37 -9.38 -6.04 -1.88
C ILE A 37 -9.46 -6.09 -3.41
N GLY A 38 -8.92 -5.09 -4.11
CA GLY A 38 -8.88 -5.06 -5.58
C GLY A 38 -8.15 -6.26 -6.18
N GLY A 39 -7.00 -6.65 -5.61
CA GLY A 39 -6.25 -7.82 -6.04
C GLY A 39 -7.01 -9.14 -5.85
N ILE A 40 -7.68 -9.31 -4.70
CA ILE A 40 -8.50 -10.51 -4.44
C ILE A 40 -9.71 -10.57 -5.38
N VAL A 41 -10.39 -9.44 -5.57
CA VAL A 41 -11.52 -9.35 -6.51
C VAL A 41 -11.07 -9.68 -7.93
N ALA A 42 -9.90 -9.17 -8.36
CA ALA A 42 -9.34 -9.48 -9.68
C ALA A 42 -9.05 -10.97 -9.86
N LEU A 43 -8.47 -11.65 -8.85
CA LEU A 43 -8.28 -13.09 -8.88
C LEU A 43 -9.60 -13.85 -8.95
N TYR A 44 -10.59 -13.43 -8.16
CA TYR A 44 -11.91 -14.05 -8.12
C TYR A 44 -12.61 -13.96 -9.48
N VAL A 45 -12.63 -12.79 -10.10
CA VAL A 45 -13.19 -12.57 -11.44
C VAL A 45 -12.43 -13.36 -12.51
N SER A 46 -11.11 -13.49 -12.36
CA SER A 46 -10.27 -14.26 -13.28
C SER A 46 -10.35 -15.78 -13.08
N GLY A 47 -11.09 -16.25 -12.07
CA GLY A 47 -11.17 -17.67 -11.70
C GLY A 47 -9.82 -18.27 -11.26
N GLN A 48 -8.88 -17.42 -10.85
CA GLN A 48 -7.53 -17.84 -10.44
C GLN A 48 -7.44 -17.95 -8.91
N TYR A 49 -6.60 -18.85 -8.44
CA TYR A 49 -6.32 -19.02 -7.01
C TYR A 49 -5.07 -18.23 -6.60
N LEU A 50 -4.95 -17.98 -5.29
CA LEU A 50 -3.74 -17.42 -4.72
C LEU A 50 -2.58 -18.43 -4.82
N SER A 51 -1.78 -18.30 -5.88
CA SER A 51 -0.61 -19.13 -6.17
C SER A 51 0.69 -18.35 -5.95
N VAL A 52 1.84 -19.03 -5.96
CA VAL A 52 3.15 -18.38 -5.81
C VAL A 52 3.36 -17.21 -6.81
N PRO A 53 3.04 -17.34 -8.11
CA PRO A 53 3.10 -16.21 -9.05
C PRO A 53 2.14 -15.08 -8.69
N SER A 54 0.93 -15.42 -8.24
CA SER A 54 -0.06 -14.42 -7.85
C SER A 54 0.41 -13.62 -6.64
N SER A 55 1.04 -14.27 -5.66
CA SER A 55 1.63 -13.61 -4.49
C SER A 55 2.70 -12.59 -4.86
N ILE A 56 3.54 -12.88 -5.86
CA ILE A 56 4.51 -11.91 -6.40
C ILE A 56 3.77 -10.70 -7.00
N GLY A 57 2.67 -10.94 -7.72
CA GLY A 57 1.78 -9.88 -8.19
C GLY A 57 1.23 -9.00 -7.07
N PHE A 58 0.84 -9.58 -5.93
CA PHE A 58 0.41 -8.81 -4.75
C PHE A 58 1.54 -7.99 -4.14
N ILE A 59 2.78 -8.48 -4.12
CA ILE A 59 3.94 -7.69 -3.66
C ILE A 59 4.10 -6.45 -4.55
N THR A 60 4.04 -6.62 -5.87
CA THR A 60 4.09 -5.48 -6.81
C THR A 60 2.93 -4.52 -6.60
N LEU A 61 1.71 -5.06 -6.40
CA LEU A 61 0.52 -4.27 -6.16
C LEU A 61 0.65 -3.39 -4.90
N PHE A 62 1.19 -3.93 -3.81
CA PHE A 62 1.47 -3.14 -2.60
C PHE A 62 2.49 -2.03 -2.85
N GLY A 63 3.57 -2.32 -3.59
CA GLY A 63 4.57 -1.31 -3.94
C GLY A 63 3.97 -0.15 -4.76
N VAL A 64 3.17 -0.47 -5.77
CA VAL A 64 2.49 0.53 -6.60
C VAL A 64 1.45 1.32 -5.80
N ALA A 65 0.69 0.67 -4.91
CA ALA A 65 -0.31 1.33 -4.07
C ALA A 65 0.31 2.35 -3.11
N VAL A 66 1.43 1.98 -2.47
CA VAL A 66 2.17 2.91 -1.59
C VAL A 66 2.74 4.07 -2.40
N LEU A 67 3.38 3.80 -3.55
CA LEU A 67 3.93 4.84 -4.41
C LEU A 67 2.85 5.82 -4.87
N ASN A 68 1.68 5.32 -5.27
CA ASN A 68 0.56 6.17 -5.66
C ASN A 68 0.11 7.10 -4.51
N GLY A 69 -0.02 6.55 -3.30
CA GLY A 69 -0.35 7.34 -2.12
C GLY A 69 0.70 8.40 -1.80
N VAL A 70 1.98 8.05 -1.84
CA VAL A 70 3.12 8.97 -1.63
C VAL A 70 3.07 10.12 -2.64
N VAL A 71 2.98 9.80 -3.94
CA VAL A 71 2.93 10.81 -5.02
C VAL A 71 1.72 11.74 -4.87
N MET A 72 0.55 11.19 -4.51
CA MET A 72 -0.66 11.99 -4.31
C MET A 72 -0.50 12.96 -3.13
N VAL A 73 0.00 12.46 -1.99
CA VAL A 73 0.21 13.29 -0.79
C VAL A 73 1.26 14.36 -1.03
N GLU A 74 2.37 14.01 -1.69
CA GLU A 74 3.42 14.94 -2.07
C GLU A 74 2.89 16.03 -3.00
N ALA A 75 2.11 15.67 -4.02
CA ALA A 75 1.48 16.64 -4.93
C ALA A 75 0.50 17.58 -4.21
N ILE A 76 -0.23 17.10 -3.20
CA ILE A 76 -1.11 17.92 -2.37
C ILE A 76 -0.26 18.87 -1.51
N ASN A 77 0.80 18.37 -0.88
CA ASN A 77 1.68 19.17 -0.02
C ASN A 77 2.32 20.33 -0.79
N LEU A 78 2.88 20.03 -1.98
CA LEU A 78 3.50 21.02 -2.87
C LEU A 78 2.53 22.11 -3.37
N ARG A 79 1.23 21.87 -3.31
CA ARG A 79 0.21 22.82 -3.78
C ARG A 79 -0.38 23.67 -2.66
N ILE A 80 -0.17 23.27 -1.41
CA ILE A 80 -0.59 24.01 -0.21
C ILE A 80 0.51 24.98 0.24
N GLU A 81 1.78 24.67 -0.05
CA GLU A 81 2.92 25.59 0.01
C GLU A 81 2.88 26.64 -1.12
#